data_AF-A0A016QS41-F1
#
_entry.id   AF-A0A016QS41-F1
#
_cell.length_a   1.000
_cell.length_b   1.000
_cell.length_c   1.000
_cell.angle_alpha   90.00
_cell.angle_beta   90.00
_cell.angle_gamma   90.00
#
_symmetry.space_group_name_H-M   'P 1'
#
loop_
_entity.id
_entity.type
_entity.pdbx_description
1 polymer ?
#
loop_
_entity_poly.entity_id
_entity_poly.type
_entity_poly.pdbx_seq_one_letter_code
_entity_poly.pdbx_strand_id
1 'polypeptide(L)'
;MLSAFFVNFCILVTFTSAGSLTFTGDERHHLVRRLLRYLISVAAGIVLVLYGVLVGEGVRVDFRNVPVLLAGLFGGPLPALLVALPIMVYRLWVGGVGAPAGIMAVALVALLASALHPRFARNRLTWHDLWVPFAVFACANLSLLAVPGSGVQLFRSTFLLLVVLQGLAALIAFSVISLRFSAVGHTATLQDIAYLDALTTLHNRRRFDADLPTLGLEDGAFLLLLDLDRFKQLNDTYGHPFGDQVLRELARLLQEGVRGTDRVYRVGGEEFGVLLRQTSPAGARMVAERLRSSVQEQLAARVGRPGQSITISVGLTPCGNEPAETVRRADTLLYQAKHAGRNQVVAAT
;
A
#
# COMPACT_ATOMS: atom_id res chain seq x y z
N MET A 1 -36.66 -21.51 1.48
CA MET A 1 -35.93 -20.67 2.46
C MET A 1 -34.41 -20.71 2.25
N LEU A 2 -33.76 -21.89 2.24
CA LEU A 2 -32.30 -22.00 2.04
C LEU A 2 -31.80 -21.33 0.74
N SER A 3 -32.48 -21.53 -0.39
CA SER A 3 -32.15 -20.88 -1.67
C SER A 3 -32.18 -19.35 -1.58
N ALA A 4 -33.12 -18.78 -0.81
CA ALA A 4 -33.22 -17.33 -0.63
C ALA A 4 -32.08 -16.78 0.27
N PHE A 5 -31.69 -17.52 1.31
CA PHE A 5 -30.51 -17.18 2.10
C PHE A 5 -29.22 -17.30 1.30
N PHE A 6 -29.13 -18.26 0.39
CA PHE A 6 -28.01 -18.38 -0.54
C PHE A 6 -27.89 -17.14 -1.44
N VAL A 7 -29.00 -16.65 -2.01
CA VAL A 7 -29.02 -15.40 -2.79
C VAL A 7 -28.55 -14.21 -1.94
N ASN A 8 -29.06 -14.09 -0.71
CA ASN A 8 -28.67 -13.02 0.21
C ASN A 8 -27.15 -13.09 0.55
N PHE A 9 -26.63 -14.31 0.71
CA PHE A 9 -25.20 -14.55 0.92
C PHE A 9 -24.36 -14.15 -0.30
N CYS A 10 -24.77 -14.55 -1.51
CA CYS A 10 -24.08 -14.15 -2.75
C CYS A 10 -24.03 -12.64 -2.90
N ILE A 11 -25.15 -11.94 -2.66
CA ILE A 11 -25.20 -10.47 -2.68
C ILE A 11 -24.16 -9.89 -1.72
N LEU A 12 -24.15 -10.36 -0.46
CA LEU A 12 -23.20 -9.88 0.54
C LEU A 12 -21.75 -10.08 0.10
N VAL A 13 -21.39 -11.27 -0.38
CA VAL A 13 -20.02 -11.58 -0.82
C VAL A 13 -19.63 -10.73 -2.03
N THR A 14 -20.53 -10.55 -3.00
CA THR A 14 -20.28 -9.72 -4.19
C THR A 14 -20.00 -8.27 -3.79
N PHE A 15 -20.85 -7.66 -2.97
CA PHE A 15 -20.65 -6.28 -2.52
C PHE A 15 -19.43 -6.13 -1.63
N THR A 16 -19.17 -7.09 -0.74
CA THR A 16 -17.96 -7.09 0.09
C THR A 16 -16.70 -7.16 -0.77
N SER A 17 -16.71 -8.03 -1.79
CA SER A 17 -15.61 -8.15 -2.74
C SER A 17 -15.42 -6.87 -3.54
N ALA A 18 -16.48 -6.27 -4.07
CA ALA A 18 -16.41 -4.99 -4.78
C ALA A 18 -15.88 -3.86 -3.88
N GLY A 19 -16.38 -3.77 -2.64
CA GLY A 19 -15.91 -2.79 -1.65
C GLY A 19 -14.44 -3.01 -1.28
N SER A 20 -13.98 -4.26 -1.23
CA SER A 20 -12.58 -4.59 -0.95
C SER A 20 -11.60 -4.10 -2.01
N LEU A 21 -12.03 -3.95 -3.27
CA LEU A 21 -11.20 -3.41 -4.36
C LEU A 21 -10.83 -1.94 -4.16
N THR A 22 -11.52 -1.24 -3.26
CA THR A 22 -11.18 0.14 -2.89
C THR A 22 -10.01 0.21 -1.89
N PHE A 23 -9.51 -0.91 -1.36
CA PHE A 23 -8.25 -0.95 -0.61
C PHE A 23 -7.07 -0.95 -1.57
N THR A 24 -6.15 0.00 -1.41
CA THR A 24 -4.96 0.18 -2.26
C THR A 24 -3.81 0.75 -1.43
N GLY A 25 -2.57 0.49 -1.83
CA GLY A 25 -1.38 1.02 -1.16
C GLY A 25 -1.02 2.47 -1.52
N ASP A 26 -1.77 3.12 -2.43
CA ASP A 26 -1.51 4.49 -2.89
C ASP A 26 -2.29 5.53 -2.06
N GLU A 27 -1.58 6.54 -1.56
CA GLU A 27 -2.12 7.61 -0.72
C GLU A 27 -2.89 8.69 -1.50
N ARG A 28 -2.66 8.85 -2.81
CA ARG A 28 -3.16 10.02 -3.58
C ARG A 28 -4.68 10.17 -3.60
N HIS A 29 -5.44 9.08 -3.43
CA HIS A 29 -6.92 9.08 -3.52
C HIS A 29 -7.62 8.49 -2.28
N HIS A 30 -6.97 8.58 -1.11
CA HIS A 30 -7.45 7.92 0.11
C HIS A 30 -8.88 8.31 0.50
N LEU A 31 -9.26 9.59 0.41
CA LEU A 31 -10.59 10.07 0.80
C LEU A 31 -11.70 9.55 -0.14
N VAL A 32 -11.52 9.68 -1.46
CA VAL A 32 -12.52 9.27 -2.46
C VAL A 32 -12.79 7.77 -2.36
N ARG A 33 -11.73 6.95 -2.22
CA ARG A 33 -11.86 5.50 -2.08
C ARG A 33 -12.55 5.11 -0.78
N ARG A 34 -12.29 5.84 0.32
CA ARG A 34 -12.98 5.63 1.60
C ARG A 34 -14.48 5.93 1.50
N LEU A 35 -14.86 7.02 0.82
CA LEU A 35 -16.27 7.34 0.58
C LEU A 35 -16.94 6.29 -0.31
N LEU A 36 -16.28 5.88 -1.38
CA LEU A 36 -16.78 4.84 -2.28
C LEU A 36 -17.04 3.52 -1.54
N ARG A 37 -16.15 3.13 -0.62
CA ARG A 37 -16.32 1.94 0.22
C ARG A 37 -17.62 1.98 1.03
N TYR A 38 -17.91 3.10 1.68
CA TYR A 38 -19.12 3.24 2.47
C TYR A 38 -20.37 3.31 1.60
N LEU A 39 -20.28 3.93 0.42
CA LEU A 39 -21.36 3.93 -0.56
C LEU A 39 -21.70 2.49 -1.01
N ILE A 40 -20.69 1.68 -1.30
CA ILE A 40 -20.86 0.27 -1.65
C ILE A 40 -21.48 -0.51 -0.48
N SER A 41 -21.06 -0.27 0.76
CA SER A 41 -21.66 -0.91 1.96
C SER A 41 -23.12 -0.52 2.17
N VAL A 42 -23.48 0.75 1.91
CA VAL A 42 -24.89 1.21 1.96
C VAL A 42 -25.71 0.52 0.88
N ALA A 43 -25.22 0.51 -0.36
CA ALA A 43 -25.88 -0.17 -1.47
C ALA A 43 -26.08 -1.66 -1.18
N ALA A 44 -25.06 -2.33 -0.62
CA ALA A 44 -25.14 -3.71 -0.17
C ALA A 44 -26.29 -3.90 0.83
N GLY A 45 -26.34 -3.07 1.88
CA GLY A 45 -27.39 -3.12 2.88
C GLY A 45 -28.80 -2.95 2.30
N ILE A 46 -28.99 -1.98 1.39
CA ILE A 46 -30.29 -1.74 0.73
C ILE A 46 -30.70 -2.94 -0.12
N VAL A 47 -29.80 -3.49 -0.93
CA VAL A 47 -30.07 -4.66 -1.78
C VAL A 47 -30.36 -5.89 -0.91
N LEU A 48 -29.66 -6.08 0.21
CA LEU A 48 -29.94 -7.18 1.14
C LEU A 48 -31.35 -7.07 1.76
N VAL A 49 -31.84 -5.87 2.05
CA VAL A 49 -33.22 -5.63 2.50
C VAL A 49 -34.23 -5.96 1.41
N LEU A 50 -33.95 -5.57 0.16
CA LEU A 50 -34.79 -5.86 -1.00
C LEU A 50 -34.99 -7.37 -1.20
N TYR A 51 -33.90 -8.13 -1.12
CA TYR A 51 -33.89 -9.59 -1.24
C TYR A 51 -34.06 -10.30 0.12
N GLY A 52 -34.74 -9.66 1.07
CA GLY A 52 -34.98 -10.22 2.39
C GLY A 52 -35.84 -11.48 2.35
N VAL A 53 -35.43 -12.51 3.10
CA VAL A 53 -36.10 -13.80 3.18
C VAL A 53 -37.31 -13.69 4.09
N LEU A 54 -38.49 -14.06 3.59
CA LEU A 54 -39.70 -14.14 4.39
C LEU A 54 -39.61 -15.28 5.42
N VAL A 55 -39.89 -14.95 6.68
CA VAL A 55 -39.97 -15.88 7.80
C VAL A 55 -41.23 -15.58 8.61
N GLY A 56 -42.14 -16.55 8.71
CA GLY A 56 -43.40 -16.39 9.44
C GLY A 56 -44.35 -15.34 8.84
N GLU A 57 -45.13 -14.69 9.70
CA GLU A 57 -46.19 -13.70 9.37
C GLU A 57 -45.64 -12.39 8.77
N GLY A 58 -45.05 -12.44 7.57
CA GLY A 58 -44.64 -11.24 6.83
C GLY A 58 -43.35 -10.57 7.30
N VAL A 59 -42.60 -11.18 8.23
CA VAL A 59 -41.29 -10.66 8.67
C VAL A 59 -40.21 -11.07 7.68
N ARG A 60 -39.44 -10.09 7.19
CA ARG A 60 -38.29 -10.32 6.30
C ARG A 60 -36.98 -10.22 7.08
N VAL A 61 -36.12 -11.23 6.90
CA VAL A 61 -34.79 -11.29 7.50
C VAL A 61 -33.71 -11.44 6.43
N ASP A 62 -32.55 -10.85 6.67
CA ASP A 62 -31.45 -10.72 5.72
C ASP A 62 -30.11 -10.48 6.46
N PHE A 63 -29.04 -10.26 5.70
CA PHE A 63 -27.69 -9.99 6.20
C PHE A 63 -27.30 -8.50 6.22
N ARG A 64 -28.26 -7.56 6.18
CA ARG A 64 -27.96 -6.10 6.18
C ARG A 64 -27.11 -5.63 7.36
N ASN A 65 -27.16 -6.37 8.48
CA ASN A 65 -26.42 -6.04 9.69
C ASN A 65 -24.90 -6.29 9.52
N VAL A 66 -24.49 -7.12 8.56
CA VAL A 66 -23.07 -7.43 8.33
C VAL A 66 -22.28 -6.20 7.84
N PRO A 67 -22.71 -5.47 6.79
CA PRO A 67 -22.05 -4.22 6.40
C PRO A 67 -21.95 -3.18 7.54
N VAL A 68 -22.99 -3.07 8.37
CA VAL A 68 -23.02 -2.13 9.51
C VAL A 68 -22.02 -2.56 10.59
N LEU A 69 -21.97 -3.86 10.92
CA LEU A 69 -21.01 -4.41 11.86
C LEU A 69 -19.57 -4.12 11.42
N LEU A 70 -19.24 -4.42 10.16
CA LEU A 70 -17.88 -4.20 9.62
C LEU A 70 -17.51 -2.72 9.60
N ALA A 71 -18.45 -1.85 9.22
CA ALA A 71 -18.23 -0.40 9.25
C ALA A 71 -17.96 0.11 10.67
N GLY A 72 -18.68 -0.39 11.68
CA GLY A 72 -18.47 -0.01 13.07
C GLY A 72 -17.18 -0.57 13.67
N LEU A 73 -16.92 -1.87 13.52
CA LEU A 73 -15.73 -2.51 14.10
C LEU A 73 -14.42 -1.92 13.54
N PHE A 74 -14.35 -1.67 12.23
CA PHE A 74 -13.11 -1.22 11.58
C PHE A 74 -13.08 0.28 11.27
N GLY A 75 -14.23 0.92 11.11
CA GLY A 75 -14.33 2.35 10.79
C GLY A 75 -14.69 3.25 11.97
N GLY A 76 -15.26 2.69 13.04
CA GLY A 76 -15.71 3.43 14.22
C GLY A 76 -17.13 4.02 14.08
N PRO A 77 -17.51 4.95 14.98
CA PRO A 77 -18.89 5.42 15.11
C PRO A 77 -19.40 6.19 13.89
N LEU A 78 -18.57 7.05 13.30
CA LEU A 78 -19.00 7.85 12.15
C LEU A 78 -19.31 6.95 10.92
N PRO A 79 -18.44 6.02 10.50
CA PRO A 79 -18.77 5.07 9.44
C PRO A 79 -19.95 4.14 9.76
N ALA A 80 -20.09 3.69 11.01
CA ALA A 80 -21.24 2.90 11.43
C ALA A 80 -22.55 3.65 11.17
N LEU A 81 -22.61 4.93 11.55
CA LEU A 81 -23.78 5.79 11.32
C LEU A 81 -24.02 6.06 9.83
N LEU A 82 -22.97 6.35 9.07
CA LEU A 82 -23.08 6.60 7.63
C LEU A 82 -23.65 5.39 6.87
N VAL A 83 -23.36 4.17 7.32
CA VAL A 83 -23.91 2.95 6.72
C VAL A 83 -25.29 2.61 7.29
N ALA A 84 -25.48 2.74 8.61
CA ALA A 84 -26.71 2.36 9.29
C ALA A 84 -27.90 3.27 8.95
N LEU A 85 -27.72 4.59 8.92
CA LEU A 85 -28.82 5.54 8.75
C LEU A 85 -29.57 5.34 7.41
N PRO A 86 -28.91 5.25 6.25
CA PRO A 86 -29.61 5.00 4.99
C PRO A 86 -30.35 3.65 4.98
N ILE A 87 -29.78 2.61 5.58
CA ILE A 87 -30.41 1.28 5.68
C ILE A 87 -31.65 1.34 6.58
N MET A 88 -31.58 2.07 7.70
CA MET A 88 -32.72 2.27 8.61
C MET A 88 -33.85 3.04 7.93
N VAL A 89 -33.53 4.15 7.24
CA VAL A 89 -34.51 4.94 6.47
C VAL A 89 -35.15 4.09 5.39
N TYR A 90 -34.36 3.33 4.64
CA TYR A 90 -34.88 2.44 3.61
C TYR A 90 -35.76 1.33 4.19
N ARG A 91 -35.38 0.75 5.34
CA ARG A 91 -36.21 -0.25 6.03
C ARG A 91 -37.53 0.35 6.51
N LEU A 92 -37.52 1.57 7.02
CA LEU A 92 -38.74 2.26 7.42
C LEU A 92 -39.67 2.45 6.21
N TRP A 93 -39.13 2.82 5.05
CA TRP A 93 -39.88 3.00 3.81
C TRP A 93 -40.49 1.69 3.27
N VAL A 94 -39.73 0.58 3.29
CA VAL A 94 -40.26 -0.74 2.88
C VAL A 94 -41.40 -1.21 3.80
N GLY A 95 -41.37 -0.81 5.08
CA GLY A 95 -42.42 -1.11 6.05
C GLY A 95 -42.54 -2.59 6.41
N GLY A 96 -43.70 -2.96 6.95
CA GLY A 96 -44.03 -4.31 7.41
C GLY A 96 -43.95 -4.50 8.93
N VAL A 97 -44.59 -5.54 9.45
CA VAL A 97 -44.68 -5.86 10.89
C VAL A 97 -43.31 -6.03 11.56
N GLY A 98 -42.30 -6.48 10.82
CA GLY A 98 -40.92 -6.60 11.28
C GLY A 98 -40.05 -5.35 11.10
N ALA A 99 -40.60 -4.21 10.65
CA ALA A 99 -39.81 -3.00 10.42
C ALA A 99 -39.25 -2.39 11.72
N PRO A 100 -40.03 -2.21 12.80
CA PRO A 100 -39.51 -1.64 14.06
C PRO A 100 -38.36 -2.48 14.65
N ALA A 101 -38.52 -3.81 14.68
CA ALA A 101 -37.49 -4.74 15.12
C ALA A 101 -36.22 -4.63 14.25
N GLY A 102 -36.36 -4.57 12.93
CA GLY A 102 -35.22 -4.43 12.02
C GLY A 102 -34.45 -3.11 12.19
N ILE A 103 -35.14 -1.99 12.42
CA ILE A 103 -34.51 -0.69 12.69
C ILE A 103 -33.74 -0.75 14.02
N MET A 104 -34.35 -1.32 15.07
CA MET A 104 -33.71 -1.50 16.37
C MET A 104 -32.48 -2.40 16.29
N ALA A 105 -32.55 -3.49 15.49
CA ALA A 105 -31.40 -4.37 15.25
C ALA A 105 -30.22 -3.61 14.62
N VAL A 106 -30.47 -2.84 13.55
CA VAL A 106 -29.42 -2.06 12.86
C VAL A 106 -28.80 -1.02 13.81
N ALA A 107 -29.63 -0.32 14.58
CA ALA A 107 -29.15 0.66 15.56
C ALA A 107 -28.28 0.00 16.64
N LEU A 108 -28.70 -1.17 17.16
CA LEU A 108 -27.95 -1.89 18.18
C LEU A 108 -26.62 -2.43 17.64
N VAL A 109 -26.60 -2.95 16.41
CA VAL A 109 -25.35 -3.38 15.76
C VAL A 109 -24.40 -2.20 15.59
N ALA A 110 -24.89 -1.06 15.08
CA ALA A 110 -24.07 0.13 14.91
C ALA A 110 -23.47 0.60 16.26
N LEU A 111 -24.27 0.63 17.33
CA LEU A 111 -23.83 1.01 18.67
C LEU A 111 -22.77 0.06 19.23
N LEU A 112 -23.06 -1.26 19.25
CA LEU A 112 -22.17 -2.27 19.81
C LEU A 112 -20.86 -2.38 19.01
N ALA A 113 -20.94 -2.36 17.68
CA ALA A 113 -19.76 -2.40 16.83
C ALA A 113 -18.87 -1.16 17.06
N SER A 114 -19.47 0.02 17.21
CA SER A 114 -18.74 1.25 17.49
C SER A 114 -18.10 1.25 18.87
N ALA A 115 -18.78 0.71 19.89
CA ALA A 115 -18.23 0.56 21.24
C ALA A 115 -17.02 -0.39 21.27
N LEU A 116 -17.02 -1.42 20.42
CA LEU A 116 -15.92 -2.38 20.30
C LEU A 116 -14.80 -1.91 19.37
N HIS A 117 -14.99 -0.84 18.59
CA HIS A 117 -14.01 -0.31 17.65
C HIS A 117 -12.60 -0.11 18.24
N PRO A 118 -12.40 0.45 19.45
CA PRO A 118 -11.06 0.66 20.00
C PRO A 118 -10.23 -0.62 20.16
N ARG A 119 -10.90 -1.77 20.35
CA ARG A 119 -10.26 -3.09 20.43
C ARG A 119 -9.80 -3.57 19.05
N PHE A 120 -10.62 -3.36 18.02
CA PHE A 120 -10.37 -3.80 16.65
C PHE A 120 -9.44 -2.85 15.87
N ALA A 121 -9.41 -1.57 16.23
CA ALA A 121 -8.53 -0.55 15.63
C ALA A 121 -7.04 -0.81 15.86
N ARG A 122 -6.68 -1.59 16.90
CA ARG A 122 -5.28 -1.88 17.27
C ARG A 122 -4.64 -3.01 16.45
N ASN A 123 -5.35 -3.56 15.45
CA ASN A 123 -4.86 -4.58 14.51
C ASN A 123 -4.23 -5.84 15.16
N ARG A 124 -4.61 -6.16 16.40
CA ARG A 124 -4.20 -7.37 17.13
C ARG A 124 -5.38 -8.30 17.35
N LEU A 125 -5.90 -8.85 16.25
CA LEU A 125 -6.98 -9.82 16.31
C LEU A 125 -6.49 -11.15 16.86
N THR A 126 -7.24 -11.71 17.79
CA THR A 126 -7.01 -13.00 18.42
C THR A 126 -8.14 -13.97 18.07
N TRP A 127 -7.92 -15.28 18.28
CA TRP A 127 -8.97 -16.28 18.08
C TRP A 127 -10.23 -16.02 18.92
N HIS A 128 -10.11 -15.31 20.06
CA HIS A 128 -11.25 -14.90 20.88
C HIS A 128 -12.15 -13.86 20.19
N ASP A 129 -11.60 -13.03 19.29
CA ASP A 129 -12.37 -11.99 18.62
C ASP A 129 -13.31 -12.55 17.52
N LEU A 130 -13.14 -13.82 17.14
CA LEU A 130 -14.03 -14.52 16.21
C LEU A 130 -15.47 -14.68 16.74
N TRP A 131 -15.64 -14.64 18.07
CA TRP A 131 -16.97 -14.73 18.70
C TRP A 131 -17.73 -13.39 18.69
N VAL A 132 -17.05 -12.27 18.45
CA VAL A 132 -17.65 -10.93 18.52
C VAL A 132 -18.83 -10.74 17.56
N PRO A 133 -18.76 -11.12 16.26
CA PRO A 133 -19.91 -11.01 15.37
C PRO A 133 -21.14 -11.77 15.89
N PHE A 134 -20.95 -12.99 16.40
CA PHE A 134 -22.04 -13.80 16.95
C PHE A 134 -22.67 -13.15 18.18
N ALA A 135 -21.85 -12.62 19.10
CA ALA A 135 -22.34 -11.92 20.28
C ALA A 135 -23.14 -10.66 19.91
N VAL A 136 -22.61 -9.84 18.99
CA VAL A 136 -23.30 -8.62 18.53
C VAL A 136 -24.63 -8.96 17.84
N PHE A 137 -24.65 -9.98 16.97
CA PHE A 137 -25.88 -10.41 16.32
C PHE A 137 -26.86 -11.10 17.27
N ALA A 138 -26.39 -11.80 18.30
CA ALA A 138 -27.25 -12.32 19.36
C ALA A 138 -27.99 -11.19 20.07
N CYS A 139 -27.28 -10.12 20.46
CA CYS A 139 -27.91 -8.93 21.03
C CYS A 139 -28.88 -8.27 20.04
N ALA A 140 -28.47 -8.08 18.78
CA ALA A 140 -29.30 -7.46 17.74
C ALA A 140 -30.61 -8.23 17.49
N ASN A 141 -30.57 -9.56 17.47
CA ASN A 141 -31.74 -10.39 17.21
C ASN A 141 -32.71 -10.50 18.40
N LEU A 142 -32.36 -10.00 19.60
CA LEU A 142 -33.34 -9.79 20.68
C LEU A 142 -34.46 -8.83 20.26
N SER A 143 -34.19 -7.96 19.27
CA SER A 143 -35.19 -7.05 18.71
C SER A 143 -36.40 -7.74 18.09
N LEU A 144 -36.30 -9.03 17.72
CA LEU A 144 -37.43 -9.81 17.24
C LEU A 144 -38.56 -9.91 18.27
N LEU A 145 -38.24 -9.83 19.57
CA LEU A 145 -39.24 -9.83 20.63
C LEU A 145 -40.14 -8.59 20.60
N ALA A 146 -39.69 -7.50 19.97
CA ALA A 146 -40.48 -6.27 19.80
C ALA A 146 -41.47 -6.34 18.63
N VAL A 147 -41.52 -7.46 17.88
CA VAL A 147 -42.53 -7.66 16.83
C VAL A 147 -43.89 -7.92 17.48
N PRO A 148 -44.92 -7.09 17.20
CA PRO A 148 -46.24 -7.27 17.80
C PRO A 148 -46.87 -8.63 17.43
N GLY A 149 -47.47 -9.30 18.42
CA GLY A 149 -48.21 -10.56 18.24
C GLY A 149 -47.32 -11.80 18.10
N SER A 150 -46.37 -11.80 17.15
CA SER A 150 -45.59 -13.00 16.78
C SER A 150 -44.13 -13.01 17.24
N GLY A 151 -43.67 -11.97 17.96
CA GLY A 151 -42.25 -11.80 18.32
C GLY A 151 -41.63 -12.97 19.09
N VAL A 152 -42.34 -13.53 20.07
CA VAL A 152 -41.84 -14.68 20.86
C VAL A 152 -41.71 -15.95 20.01
N GLN A 153 -42.68 -16.20 19.12
CA GLN A 153 -42.66 -17.38 18.25
C GLN A 153 -41.56 -17.26 17.19
N LEU A 154 -41.41 -16.08 16.59
CA LEU A 154 -40.33 -15.78 15.65
C LEU A 154 -38.97 -15.94 16.34
N PHE A 155 -38.80 -15.34 17.52
CA PHE A 155 -37.57 -15.47 18.29
C PHE A 155 -37.21 -16.94 18.54
N ARG A 156 -38.13 -17.76 19.04
CA ARG A 156 -37.87 -19.19 19.31
C ARG A 156 -37.49 -19.99 18.07
N SER A 157 -38.09 -19.67 16.92
CA SER A 157 -37.90 -20.44 15.69
C SER A 157 -36.70 -19.98 14.86
N THR A 158 -36.33 -18.70 14.92
CA THR A 158 -35.33 -18.11 14.01
C THR A 158 -34.06 -17.63 14.68
N PHE A 159 -34.07 -17.36 16.00
CA PHE A 159 -32.95 -16.70 16.69
C PHE A 159 -31.61 -17.40 16.44
N LEU A 160 -31.54 -18.71 16.73
CA LEU A 160 -30.29 -19.46 16.60
C LEU A 160 -29.82 -19.50 15.15
N LEU A 161 -30.74 -19.74 14.21
CA LEU A 161 -30.45 -19.76 12.78
C LEU A 161 -29.86 -18.42 12.31
N LEU A 162 -30.44 -17.30 12.72
CA LEU A 162 -30.00 -15.98 12.30
C LEU A 162 -28.64 -15.59 12.89
N VAL A 163 -28.41 -15.89 14.18
CA VAL A 163 -27.11 -15.63 14.82
C VAL A 163 -26.00 -16.41 14.13
N VAL A 164 -26.23 -17.71 13.85
CA VAL A 164 -25.25 -18.55 13.17
C VAL A 164 -25.01 -18.06 11.74
N LEU A 165 -26.06 -17.84 10.95
CA LEU A 165 -25.90 -17.42 9.55
C LEU A 165 -25.27 -16.03 9.42
N GLN A 166 -25.71 -15.04 10.22
CA GLN A 166 -25.13 -13.69 10.20
C GLN A 166 -23.68 -13.70 10.70
N GLY A 167 -23.38 -14.48 11.74
CA GLY A 167 -22.02 -14.61 12.27
C GLY A 167 -21.06 -15.23 11.25
N LEU A 168 -21.44 -16.35 10.63
CA LEU A 168 -20.66 -16.97 9.55
C LEU A 168 -20.49 -16.02 8.35
N ALA A 169 -21.57 -15.33 7.95
CA ALA A 169 -21.52 -14.35 6.87
C ALA A 169 -20.55 -13.19 7.17
N ALA A 170 -20.54 -12.69 8.41
CA ALA A 170 -19.59 -11.67 8.85
C ALA A 170 -18.15 -12.17 8.89
N LEU A 171 -17.91 -13.41 9.34
CA LEU A 171 -16.58 -14.01 9.31
C LEU A 171 -16.06 -14.13 7.88
N ILE A 172 -16.88 -14.63 6.95
CA ILE A 172 -16.49 -14.76 5.54
C ILE A 172 -16.23 -13.39 4.92
N ALA A 173 -17.13 -12.43 5.14
CA ALA A 173 -16.95 -11.06 4.64
C ALA A 173 -15.66 -10.42 5.21
N PHE A 174 -15.38 -10.64 6.49
CA PHE A 174 -14.13 -10.23 7.12
C PHE A 174 -12.92 -10.90 6.48
N SER A 175 -12.92 -12.22 6.27
CA SER A 175 -11.82 -12.95 5.62
C SER A 175 -11.54 -12.43 4.20
N VAL A 176 -12.57 -12.12 3.42
CA VAL A 176 -12.40 -11.51 2.08
C VAL A 176 -11.67 -10.17 2.17
N ILE A 177 -12.06 -9.32 3.12
CA ILE A 177 -11.41 -8.03 3.36
C ILE A 177 -9.96 -8.23 3.83
N SER A 178 -9.73 -9.13 4.78
CA SER A 178 -8.39 -9.41 5.32
C SER A 178 -7.42 -9.92 4.26
N LEU A 179 -7.85 -10.88 3.43
CA LEU A 179 -7.02 -11.42 2.35
C LEU A 179 -6.62 -10.33 1.35
N ARG A 180 -7.55 -9.41 1.04
CA ARG A 180 -7.26 -8.28 0.15
C ARG A 180 -6.29 -7.30 0.77
N PHE A 181 -6.48 -6.97 2.04
CA PHE A 181 -5.56 -6.09 2.76
C PHE A 181 -4.14 -6.69 2.79
N SER A 182 -4.01 -7.98 3.08
CA SER A 182 -2.74 -8.69 3.02
C SER A 182 -2.14 -8.65 1.61
N ALA A 183 -2.92 -8.93 0.57
CA ALA A 183 -2.42 -8.91 -0.82
C ALA A 183 -1.86 -7.53 -1.22
N VAL A 184 -2.54 -6.44 -0.84
CA VAL A 184 -2.07 -5.07 -1.10
C VAL A 184 -0.77 -4.77 -0.34
N GLY A 185 -0.65 -5.23 0.91
CA GLY A 185 0.59 -5.07 1.68
C GLY A 185 1.79 -5.75 1.03
N HIS A 186 1.62 -6.98 0.52
CA HIS A 186 2.70 -7.71 -0.16
C HIS A 186 3.14 -7.03 -1.47
N THR A 187 2.20 -6.43 -2.22
CA THR A 187 2.56 -5.73 -3.46
C THR A 187 3.45 -4.52 -3.22
N ALA A 188 3.28 -3.80 -2.10
CA ALA A 188 4.14 -2.66 -1.76
C ALA A 188 5.58 -3.13 -1.44
N THR A 189 5.74 -4.17 -0.63
CA THR A 189 7.06 -4.74 -0.30
C THR A 189 7.75 -5.34 -1.54
N LEU A 190 7.00 -5.98 -2.44
CA LEU A 190 7.53 -6.49 -3.71
C LEU A 190 7.99 -5.35 -4.62
N GLN A 191 7.28 -4.22 -4.63
CA GLN A 191 7.71 -3.03 -5.38
C GLN A 191 8.99 -2.42 -4.80
N ASP A 192 9.12 -2.34 -3.48
CA ASP A 192 10.33 -1.80 -2.84
C ASP A 192 11.56 -2.68 -3.12
N ILE A 193 11.42 -4.00 -3.01
CA ILE A 193 12.50 -4.95 -3.39
C ILE A 193 12.82 -4.81 -4.90
N ALA A 194 11.81 -4.60 -5.73
CA ALA A 194 11.99 -4.42 -7.17
C ALA A 194 12.71 -3.12 -7.55
N TYR A 195 12.91 -2.18 -6.61
CA TYR A 195 13.61 -0.91 -6.81
C TYR A 195 15.02 -0.86 -6.21
N LEU A 196 15.46 -1.92 -5.53
CA LEU A 196 16.82 -2.00 -4.99
C LEU A 196 17.68 -2.94 -5.83
N ASP A 197 18.97 -2.64 -5.90
CA ASP A 197 19.99 -3.52 -6.47
C ASP A 197 20.39 -4.57 -5.43
N ALA A 198 20.35 -5.85 -5.81
CA ALA A 198 20.57 -6.95 -4.88
C ALA A 198 21.99 -7.01 -4.31
N LEU A 199 22.99 -6.46 -5.02
CA LEU A 199 24.38 -6.50 -4.59
C LEU A 199 24.72 -5.33 -3.67
N THR A 200 24.32 -4.12 -4.06
CA THR A 200 24.75 -2.86 -3.42
C THR A 200 23.71 -2.27 -2.50
N THR A 201 22.45 -2.72 -2.57
CA THR A 201 21.28 -2.17 -1.86
C THR A 201 20.95 -0.72 -2.21
N LEU A 202 21.61 -0.14 -3.22
CA LEU A 202 21.23 1.14 -3.80
C LEU A 202 19.92 1.02 -4.58
N HIS A 203 19.34 2.15 -4.94
CA HIS A 203 18.27 2.16 -5.94
C HIS A 203 18.79 1.62 -7.28
N ASN A 204 18.01 0.77 -7.93
CA ASN A 204 18.41 0.17 -9.21
C ASN A 204 18.00 1.05 -10.41
N ARG A 205 18.34 0.59 -11.62
CA ARG A 205 17.99 1.25 -12.88
C ARG A 205 16.50 1.56 -13.00
N ARG A 206 15.62 0.64 -12.59
CA ARG A 206 14.17 0.85 -12.67
C ARG A 206 13.72 2.01 -11.79
N ARG A 207 14.33 2.18 -10.62
CA ARG A 207 14.03 3.32 -9.75
C ARG A 207 14.58 4.62 -10.31
N PHE A 208 15.79 4.58 -10.86
CA PHE A 208 16.38 5.73 -11.58
C PHE A 208 15.47 6.24 -12.70
N ASP A 209 15.00 5.34 -13.57
CA ASP A 209 14.14 5.69 -14.70
C ASP A 209 12.77 6.24 -14.24
N ALA A 210 12.28 5.83 -13.07
CA ALA A 210 11.04 6.32 -12.47
C ALA A 210 11.19 7.69 -11.78
N ASP A 211 12.35 7.92 -11.15
CA ASP A 211 12.62 9.14 -10.37
C ASP A 211 13.03 10.32 -11.27
N LEU A 212 13.83 10.07 -12.30
CA LEU A 212 14.39 11.14 -13.15
C LEU A 212 13.33 12.07 -13.78
N PRO A 213 12.18 11.58 -14.30
CA PRO A 213 11.13 12.44 -14.86
C PRO A 213 10.43 13.35 -13.85
N THR A 214 10.55 13.05 -12.54
CA THR A 214 9.89 13.81 -11.49
C THR A 214 10.87 14.69 -10.74
N LEU A 215 11.94 14.09 -10.22
CA LEU A 215 12.96 14.79 -9.43
C LEU A 215 13.92 15.61 -10.30
N GLY A 216 14.10 15.24 -11.57
CA GLY A 216 14.92 16.00 -12.52
C GLY A 216 14.28 17.31 -12.99
N LEU A 217 12.98 17.51 -12.75
CA LEU A 217 12.27 18.76 -13.04
C LEU A 217 12.35 19.77 -11.90
N GLU A 218 12.93 19.40 -10.76
CA GLU A 218 13.13 20.33 -9.64
C GLU A 218 14.20 21.38 -10.00
N ASP A 219 13.97 22.63 -9.61
CA ASP A 219 14.95 23.69 -9.81
C ASP A 219 16.28 23.33 -9.13
N GLY A 220 17.36 23.40 -9.91
CA GLY A 220 18.71 23.04 -9.44
C GLY A 220 18.95 21.53 -9.33
N ALA A 221 18.24 20.69 -10.10
CA ALA A 221 18.55 19.27 -10.21
C ALA A 221 19.73 18.99 -11.17
N PHE A 222 20.67 18.14 -10.76
CA PHE A 222 21.83 17.73 -11.55
C PHE A 222 21.98 16.22 -11.58
N LEU A 223 22.33 15.67 -12.73
CA LEU A 223 22.64 14.27 -12.92
C LEU A 223 24.16 14.09 -13.02
N LEU A 224 24.69 13.19 -12.20
CA LEU A 224 26.02 12.63 -12.35
C LEU A 224 25.87 11.19 -12.81
N LEU A 225 26.53 10.83 -13.91
CA LEU A 225 26.78 9.44 -14.27
C LEU A 225 28.23 9.12 -13.98
N LEU A 226 28.46 8.02 -13.26
CA LEU A 226 29.76 7.59 -12.77
C LEU A 226 30.03 6.17 -13.25
N ASP A 227 31.28 5.86 -13.53
CA ASP A 227 31.69 4.52 -13.93
C ASP A 227 33.09 4.18 -13.40
N LEU A 228 33.27 2.94 -12.95
CA LEU A 228 34.53 2.43 -12.44
C LEU A 228 35.57 2.25 -13.54
N ASP A 229 36.67 2.98 -13.40
CA ASP A 229 37.75 2.94 -14.37
C ASP A 229 38.43 1.57 -14.39
N ARG A 230 38.42 0.94 -15.58
CA ARG A 230 39.07 -0.35 -15.86
C ARG A 230 38.53 -1.52 -15.01
N PHE A 231 37.25 -1.49 -14.64
CA PHE A 231 36.64 -2.55 -13.81
C PHE A 231 36.75 -3.96 -14.42
N LYS A 232 36.65 -4.09 -15.75
CA LYS A 232 36.90 -5.38 -16.42
C LYS A 232 38.30 -5.95 -16.10
N GLN A 233 39.35 -5.13 -16.18
CA GLN A 233 40.72 -5.56 -15.85
C GLN A 233 40.84 -5.94 -14.36
N LEU A 234 40.11 -5.25 -13.49
CA LEU A 234 40.04 -5.57 -12.07
C LEU A 234 39.46 -6.98 -11.84
N ASN A 235 38.34 -7.29 -12.51
CA ASN A 235 37.73 -8.61 -12.48
C ASN A 235 38.63 -9.68 -13.08
N ASP A 236 39.27 -9.40 -14.22
CA ASP A 236 40.18 -10.35 -14.87
C ASP A 236 41.39 -10.68 -13.99
N THR A 237 41.83 -9.73 -13.15
CA THR A 237 43.01 -9.90 -12.26
C THR A 237 42.67 -10.57 -10.93
N TYR A 238 41.53 -10.24 -10.32
CA TYR A 238 41.19 -10.65 -8.95
C TYR A 238 39.94 -11.50 -8.82
N GLY A 239 39.25 -11.76 -9.94
CA GLY A 239 38.00 -12.50 -9.99
C GLY A 239 36.76 -11.67 -9.64
N HIS A 240 35.61 -12.13 -10.12
CA HIS A 240 34.32 -11.49 -9.88
C HIS A 240 33.97 -11.26 -8.39
N PRO A 241 34.27 -12.18 -7.43
CA PRO A 241 33.98 -11.93 -6.03
C PRO A 241 34.64 -10.67 -5.47
N PHE A 242 35.85 -10.34 -5.96
CA PHE A 242 36.54 -9.11 -5.59
C PHE A 242 35.88 -7.89 -6.25
N GLY A 243 35.50 -7.98 -7.52
CA GLY A 243 34.72 -6.92 -8.18
C GLY A 243 33.41 -6.61 -7.46
N ASP A 244 32.71 -7.63 -6.98
CA ASP A 244 31.49 -7.48 -6.19
C ASP A 244 31.75 -6.74 -4.87
N GLN A 245 32.87 -7.03 -4.19
CA GLN A 245 33.28 -6.28 -3.00
C GLN A 245 33.56 -4.80 -3.32
N VAL A 246 34.25 -4.54 -4.44
CA VAL A 246 34.54 -3.17 -4.91
C VAL A 246 33.25 -2.40 -5.20
N LEU A 247 32.27 -3.03 -5.84
CA LEU A 247 30.97 -2.40 -6.10
C LEU A 247 30.19 -2.08 -4.81
N ARG A 248 30.23 -2.98 -3.80
CA ARG A 248 29.60 -2.73 -2.49
C ARG A 248 30.24 -1.56 -1.76
N GLU A 249 31.58 -1.49 -1.74
CA GLU A 249 32.29 -0.39 -1.07
C GLU A 249 32.17 0.93 -1.82
N LEU A 250 32.15 0.90 -3.16
CA LEU A 250 31.85 2.09 -3.95
C LEU A 250 30.45 2.62 -3.62
N ALA A 251 29.44 1.75 -3.58
CA ALA A 251 28.08 2.15 -3.23
C ALA A 251 27.99 2.85 -1.86
N ARG A 252 28.69 2.31 -0.84
CA ARG A 252 28.77 2.92 0.50
C ARG A 252 29.43 4.30 0.45
N LEU A 253 30.58 4.41 -0.24
CA LEU A 253 31.29 5.68 -0.41
C LEU A 253 30.43 6.74 -1.11
N LEU A 254 29.69 6.35 -2.15
CA LEU A 254 28.80 7.28 -2.86
C LEU A 254 27.66 7.75 -1.95
N GLN A 255 27.06 6.87 -1.14
CA GLN A 255 26.02 7.23 -0.19
C GLN A 255 26.52 8.15 0.93
N GLU A 256 27.69 7.87 1.50
CA GLU A 256 28.33 8.72 2.51
C GLU A 256 28.68 10.12 1.96
N GLY A 257 28.96 10.19 0.65
CA GLY A 257 29.37 11.41 -0.03
C GLY A 257 28.24 12.32 -0.52
N VAL A 258 26.96 11.96 -0.32
CA VAL A 258 25.80 12.77 -0.73
C VAL A 258 24.89 13.10 0.46
N ARG A 259 23.96 14.05 0.28
CA ARG A 259 23.00 14.42 1.34
C ARG A 259 21.80 13.48 1.30
N GLY A 260 21.05 13.39 2.40
CA GLY A 260 19.84 12.56 2.47
C GLY A 260 18.72 12.95 1.48
N THR A 261 18.77 14.16 0.93
CA THR A 261 17.85 14.61 -0.13
C THR A 261 18.23 14.06 -1.51
N ASP A 262 19.52 13.82 -1.74
CA ASP A 262 20.07 13.31 -2.99
C ASP A 262 19.85 11.80 -3.09
N ARG A 263 19.89 11.25 -4.30
CA ARG A 263 19.69 9.81 -4.52
C ARG A 263 20.84 9.20 -5.30
N VAL A 264 21.29 8.03 -4.85
CA VAL A 264 22.33 7.23 -5.50
C VAL A 264 21.70 5.97 -6.08
N TYR A 265 22.07 5.66 -7.31
CA TYR A 265 21.56 4.54 -8.08
C TYR A 265 22.70 3.68 -8.62
N ARG A 266 22.45 2.39 -8.77
CA ARG A 266 23.23 1.51 -9.65
C ARG A 266 22.45 1.32 -10.95
N VAL A 267 22.92 1.94 -12.02
CA VAL A 267 22.23 1.99 -13.31
C VAL A 267 22.68 0.89 -14.28
N GLY A 268 23.85 0.31 -14.05
CA GLY A 268 24.43 -0.77 -14.84
C GLY A 268 25.33 -1.69 -14.02
N GLY A 269 26.16 -2.48 -14.72
CA GLY A 269 27.10 -3.41 -14.06
C GLY A 269 28.11 -2.68 -13.17
N GLU A 270 28.82 -1.72 -13.75
CA GLU A 270 29.86 -0.90 -13.11
C GLU A 270 29.50 0.61 -13.10
N GLU A 271 28.27 0.93 -13.52
CA GLU A 271 27.77 2.28 -13.70
C GLU A 271 26.83 2.69 -12.57
N PHE A 272 27.03 3.90 -12.06
CA PHE A 272 26.26 4.51 -10.99
C PHE A 272 25.69 5.86 -11.43
N GLY A 273 24.52 6.20 -10.90
CA GLY A 273 23.90 7.50 -11.08
C GLY A 273 23.78 8.22 -9.75
N VAL A 274 23.99 9.53 -9.73
CA VAL A 274 23.65 10.38 -8.57
C VAL A 274 22.77 11.52 -9.06
N LEU A 275 21.59 11.64 -8.46
CA LEU A 275 20.67 12.74 -8.70
C LEU A 275 20.77 13.72 -7.53
N LEU A 276 21.41 14.85 -7.78
CA LEU A 276 21.49 15.96 -6.83
C LEU A 276 20.25 16.84 -6.97
N ARG A 277 19.76 17.33 -5.84
CA ARG A 277 18.56 18.18 -5.81
C ARG A 277 18.91 19.54 -5.21
N GLN A 278 18.18 20.57 -5.66
CA GLN A 278 18.25 21.93 -5.09
C GLN A 278 19.69 22.44 -4.94
N THR A 279 20.51 22.25 -5.97
CA THR A 279 21.95 22.51 -5.93
C THR A 279 22.33 23.53 -7.00
N SER A 280 23.30 24.40 -6.68
CA SER A 280 23.86 25.34 -7.66
C SER A 280 24.88 24.63 -8.57
N PRO A 281 25.16 25.15 -9.78
CA PRO A 281 26.16 24.56 -10.67
C PRO A 281 27.53 24.36 -10.02
N ALA A 282 27.99 25.33 -9.22
CA ALA A 282 29.23 25.23 -8.45
C ALA A 282 29.16 24.14 -7.37
N GLY A 283 28.02 24.05 -6.67
CA GLY A 283 27.79 23.00 -5.67
C GLY A 283 27.80 21.60 -6.29
N ALA A 284 27.19 21.43 -7.46
CA ALA A 284 27.15 20.15 -8.16
C ALA A 284 28.56 19.68 -8.56
N ARG A 285 29.40 20.60 -9.08
CA ARG A 285 30.81 20.32 -9.39
C ARG A 285 31.60 19.94 -8.15
N MET A 286 31.42 20.65 -7.04
CA MET A 286 32.08 20.31 -5.77
C MET A 286 31.70 18.92 -5.27
N VAL A 287 30.41 18.55 -5.37
CA VAL A 287 29.96 17.21 -4.97
C VAL A 287 30.58 16.14 -5.88
N ALA A 288 30.55 16.34 -7.20
CA ALA A 288 31.15 15.42 -8.17
C ALA A 288 32.63 15.19 -7.89
N GLU A 289 33.40 16.25 -7.66
CA GLU A 289 34.83 16.13 -7.38
C GLU A 289 35.12 15.53 -6.00
N ARG A 290 34.30 15.85 -4.99
CA ARG A 290 34.42 15.21 -3.68
C ARG A 290 34.23 13.70 -3.79
N LEU A 291 33.22 13.25 -4.52
CA LEU A 291 32.94 11.82 -4.73
C LEU A 291 34.12 11.15 -5.45
N ARG A 292 34.61 11.76 -6.53
CA ARG A 292 35.77 11.25 -7.29
C ARG A 292 37.02 11.13 -6.42
N SER A 293 37.40 12.19 -5.70
CA SER A 293 38.55 12.19 -4.80
C SER A 293 38.40 11.17 -3.68
N SER A 294 37.22 11.08 -3.05
CA SER A 294 36.96 10.13 -1.97
C SER A 294 37.11 8.67 -2.42
N VAL A 295 36.65 8.36 -3.63
CA VAL A 295 36.85 7.04 -4.23
C VAL A 295 38.33 6.76 -4.48
N GLN A 296 39.06 7.70 -5.11
CA GLN A 296 40.49 7.55 -5.38
C GLN A 296 41.31 7.31 -4.10
N GLU A 297 40.98 8.01 -3.02
CA GLU A 297 41.74 7.96 -1.76
C GLU A 297 41.38 6.75 -0.89
N GLN A 298 40.12 6.34 -0.86
CA GLN A 298 39.62 5.41 0.16
C GLN A 298 39.24 4.03 -0.38
N LEU A 299 38.75 3.92 -1.62
CA LEU A 299 38.11 2.68 -2.09
C LEU A 299 39.07 1.49 -2.05
N ALA A 300 40.31 1.68 -2.49
CA ALA A 300 41.33 0.64 -2.48
C ALA A 300 41.66 0.13 -1.05
N ALA A 301 41.72 1.04 -0.08
CA ALA A 301 41.93 0.68 1.33
C ALA A 301 40.73 -0.07 1.90
N ARG A 302 39.48 0.35 1.59
CA ARG A 302 38.25 -0.30 2.07
C ARG A 302 38.08 -1.73 1.54
N VAL A 303 38.66 -2.05 0.39
CA VAL A 303 38.67 -3.41 -0.16
C VAL A 303 39.93 -4.22 0.20
N GLY A 304 40.73 -3.75 1.16
CA GLY A 304 41.89 -4.47 1.67
C GLY A 304 43.10 -4.48 0.73
N ARG A 305 43.17 -3.55 -0.22
CA ARG A 305 44.30 -3.37 -1.15
C ARG A 305 44.84 -1.94 -1.11
N PRO A 306 45.36 -1.47 0.04
CA PRO A 306 45.97 -0.15 0.13
C PRO A 306 47.11 -0.02 -0.89
N GLY A 307 47.12 1.08 -1.66
CA GLY A 307 48.11 1.35 -2.70
C GLY A 307 47.71 0.96 -4.12
N GLN A 308 46.61 0.21 -4.31
CA GLN A 308 46.04 0.01 -5.63
C GLN A 308 45.27 1.27 -6.08
N SER A 309 45.41 1.67 -7.34
CA SER A 309 44.61 2.76 -7.91
C SER A 309 43.26 2.22 -8.40
N ILE A 310 42.18 2.54 -7.69
CA ILE A 310 40.80 2.29 -8.10
C ILE A 310 40.12 3.66 -8.17
N THR A 311 39.65 4.04 -9.35
CA THR A 311 39.15 5.39 -9.65
C THR A 311 37.85 5.33 -10.41
N ILE A 312 37.17 6.48 -10.51
CA ILE A 312 35.94 6.64 -11.26
C ILE A 312 36.05 7.83 -12.21
N SER A 313 35.41 7.72 -13.36
CA SER A 313 35.15 8.84 -14.26
C SER A 313 33.72 9.34 -14.08
N VAL A 314 33.48 10.64 -14.25
CA VAL A 314 32.17 11.26 -13.97
C VAL A 314 31.75 12.21 -15.09
N GLY A 315 30.53 12.03 -15.59
CA GLY A 315 29.83 13.01 -16.44
C GLY A 315 28.77 13.76 -15.63
N LEU A 316 28.84 15.10 -15.60
CA LEU A 316 27.93 15.96 -14.83
C LEU A 316 27.12 16.89 -15.74
N THR A 317 25.79 16.88 -15.63
CA THR A 317 24.92 17.77 -16.41
C THR A 317 23.75 18.28 -15.57
N PRO A 318 23.26 19.51 -15.80
CA PRO A 318 21.95 19.93 -15.29
C PRO A 318 20.85 19.04 -15.86
N CYS A 319 19.85 18.72 -15.05
CA CYS A 319 18.63 18.08 -15.51
C CYS A 319 17.78 19.05 -16.34
N GLY A 320 17.07 18.54 -17.33
CA GLY A 320 16.15 19.32 -18.14
C GLY A 320 14.80 18.63 -18.29
N ASN A 321 13.89 19.27 -19.04
CA ASN A 321 12.52 18.79 -19.24
C ASN A 321 12.42 17.42 -19.92
N GLU A 322 13.46 17.02 -20.65
CA GLU A 322 13.55 15.72 -21.30
C GLU A 322 14.55 14.81 -20.57
N PRO A 323 14.08 13.81 -19.80
CA PRO A 323 14.94 12.88 -19.07
C PRO A 323 15.91 12.12 -19.98
N ALA A 324 15.43 11.68 -21.15
CA ALA A 324 16.25 10.94 -22.11
C ALA A 324 17.44 11.76 -22.62
N GLU A 325 17.23 13.06 -22.89
CA GLU A 325 18.31 13.96 -23.31
C GLU A 325 19.28 14.25 -22.16
N THR A 326 18.78 14.36 -20.93
CA THR A 326 19.64 14.51 -19.75
C THR A 326 20.58 13.31 -19.59
N VAL A 327 20.08 12.08 -19.74
CA VAL A 327 20.91 10.86 -19.68
C VAL A 327 21.93 10.83 -20.82
N ARG A 328 21.51 11.13 -22.07
CA ARG A 328 22.42 11.17 -23.23
C ARG A 328 23.58 12.16 -23.04
N ARG A 329 23.30 13.36 -22.52
CA ARG A 329 24.33 14.37 -22.23
C ARG A 329 25.29 13.88 -21.16
N ALA A 330 24.78 13.34 -20.05
CA ALA A 330 25.61 12.80 -18.98
C ALA A 330 26.53 11.67 -19.48
N ASP A 331 26.01 10.77 -20.31
CA ASP A 331 26.76 9.66 -20.90
C ASP A 331 27.87 10.16 -21.84
N THR A 332 27.56 11.15 -22.68
CA THR A 332 28.56 11.79 -23.55
C THR A 332 29.72 12.41 -22.75
N LEU A 333 29.41 13.07 -21.64
CA LEU A 333 30.43 13.69 -20.77
C LEU A 333 31.25 12.62 -20.03
N LEU A 334 30.60 11.55 -19.58
CA LEU A 334 31.30 10.40 -18.97
C LEU A 334 32.25 9.73 -19.96
N TYR A 335 31.82 9.55 -21.20
CA TYR A 335 32.65 9.04 -22.28
C TYR A 335 33.88 9.95 -22.52
N GLN A 336 33.68 11.28 -22.56
CA GLN A 336 34.77 12.23 -22.65
C GLN A 336 35.76 12.11 -21.48
N ALA A 337 35.26 11.97 -20.25
CA ALA A 337 36.10 11.76 -19.07
C ALA A 337 36.97 10.49 -19.20
N LYS A 338 36.39 9.39 -19.69
CA LYS A 338 37.12 8.13 -19.93
C LYS A 338 38.20 8.25 -21.01
N HIS A 339 37.93 9.03 -22.06
CA HIS A 339 38.86 9.22 -23.19
C HIS A 339 39.96 10.25 -22.91
N ALA A 340 39.70 11.24 -22.05
CA ALA A 340 40.67 12.26 -21.68
C ALA A 340 41.60 11.85 -20.53
N GLY A 341 41.72 10.54 -20.23
CA GLY A 341 42.68 10.03 -19.24
C GLY A 341 42.07 9.38 -17.99
N ARG A 342 40.74 9.33 -17.87
CA ARG A 342 40.00 8.78 -16.72
C ARG A 342 40.21 9.55 -15.41
N ASN A 343 39.63 9.10 -14.30
CA ASN A 343 39.77 9.71 -12.98
C ASN A 343 39.53 11.23 -12.97
N GLN A 344 38.44 11.68 -13.61
CA GLN A 344 38.11 13.10 -13.73
C GLN A 344 36.61 13.32 -13.87
N VAL A 345 36.18 14.56 -13.59
CA VAL A 345 34.82 15.02 -13.84
C VAL A 345 34.80 15.88 -15.11
N VAL A 346 33.89 15.57 -16.02
CA VAL A 346 33.58 16.43 -17.18
C VAL A 346 32.15 16.93 -17.02
N ALA A 347 31.97 18.25 -17.07
CA ALA A 347 30.69 18.90 -16.77
C ALA A 347 30.18 19.76 -17.92
N ALA A 348 28.90 19.64 -18.27
CA ALA A 348 28.22 20.65 -19.08
C ALA A 348 27.88 21.86 -18.19
N THR A 349 28.37 23.03 -18.57
CA THR A 349 28.00 24.33 -17.99
C THR A 349 26.57 24.69 -18.26
#